data_AF-A0A8J7T4E0-F1
#
_entry.id   AF-A0A8J7T4E0-F1
#
_cell.length_a   1.000
_cell.length_b   1.000
_cell.length_c   1.000
_cell.angle_alpha   90.00
_cell.angle_beta   90.00
_cell.angle_gamma   90.00
#
_symmetry.space_group_name_H-M   'P 1'
#
loop_
_entity.id
_entity.type
_entity.pdbx_description
1 polymer ?
#
loop_
_entity_poly.entity_id
_entity_poly.type
_entity_poly.pdbx_seq_one_letter_code
_entity_poly.pdbx_strand_id
1 'polypeptide(L)'
;MGQWGKWWSSRGRDSAIKCTFCGRNVPKHKAVEVNVGGRLSSDVYELAEVVSMSSSKGYACISCAKHRHLVKDGIHTTEKDKRMRQRAKDKREMDKVMQKVGEMERNERAQKRPEEKPMEAKKEAPKSQ
;
A
#
# COMPACT_ATOMS: atom_id res chain seq x y z
N MET A 1 -12.66 -28.83 -0.50
CA MET A 1 -11.88 -28.76 -1.75
C MET A 1 -11.97 -27.33 -2.30
N GLY A 2 -10.85 -26.63 -2.42
CA GLY A 2 -10.82 -25.20 -2.77
C GLY A 2 -11.35 -24.93 -4.18
N GLN A 3 -12.09 -23.83 -4.35
CA GLN A 3 -12.64 -23.35 -5.63
C GLN A 3 -11.53 -22.84 -6.57
N TRP A 4 -10.70 -23.74 -7.09
CA TRP A 4 -9.73 -23.42 -8.14
C TRP A 4 -10.43 -23.59 -9.49
N GLY A 5 -11.08 -22.54 -10.02
CA GLY A 5 -11.62 -22.58 -11.39
C GLY A 5 -12.83 -21.70 -11.72
N LYS A 6 -13.52 -21.13 -10.73
CA LYS A 6 -14.82 -20.45 -10.97
C LYS A 6 -14.71 -19.14 -11.76
N TRP A 7 -13.55 -18.49 -11.79
CA TRP A 7 -13.32 -17.27 -12.59
C TRP A 7 -13.19 -17.55 -14.10
N TRP A 8 -13.02 -18.82 -14.48
CA TRP A 8 -12.77 -19.23 -15.87
C TRP A 8 -14.06 -19.61 -16.62
N SER A 9 -15.15 -19.90 -15.89
CA SER A 9 -16.38 -20.47 -16.47
C SER A 9 -17.18 -19.50 -17.32
N SER A 10 -16.98 -18.19 -17.20
CA SER A 10 -17.80 -17.17 -17.88
C SER A 10 -17.10 -16.46 -19.05
N ARG A 11 -15.82 -16.76 -19.34
CA ARG A 11 -15.03 -16.02 -20.36
C ARG A 11 -14.73 -16.79 -21.66
N GLY A 12 -15.16 -18.04 -21.80
CA GLY A 12 -14.93 -18.83 -23.02
C GLY A 12 -13.45 -19.17 -23.26
N ARG A 13 -13.08 -19.42 -24.53
CA ARG A 13 -11.69 -19.72 -24.95
C ARG A 13 -10.90 -18.42 -25.07
N ASP A 14 -9.90 -18.26 -24.22
CA ASP A 14 -8.98 -17.11 -24.27
C ASP A 14 -7.97 -17.25 -25.43
N SER A 15 -7.51 -16.13 -25.98
CA SER A 15 -6.46 -16.13 -27.00
C SER A 15 -5.12 -16.56 -26.39
N ALA A 16 -4.39 -17.41 -27.12
CA ALA A 16 -3.05 -17.82 -26.75
C ALA A 16 -2.02 -16.79 -27.25
N ILE A 17 -1.13 -16.36 -26.36
CA ILE A 17 -0.05 -15.41 -26.64
C ILE A 17 1.30 -16.11 -26.42
N LYS A 18 2.29 -15.78 -27.24
CA LYS A 18 3.66 -16.29 -27.09
C LYS A 18 4.40 -15.53 -25.99
N CYS A 19 5.02 -16.27 -25.07
CA CYS A 19 5.92 -15.71 -24.07
C CYS A 19 7.16 -15.10 -24.74
N THR A 20 7.48 -13.84 -24.44
CA THR A 20 8.65 -13.13 -24.99
C THR A 20 9.98 -13.78 -24.58
N PHE A 21 10.02 -14.53 -23.48
CA PHE A 21 11.25 -15.11 -22.95
C PHE A 21 11.51 -16.55 -23.40
N CYS A 22 10.49 -17.40 -23.39
CA CYS A 22 10.64 -18.83 -23.66
C CYS A 22 9.82 -19.32 -24.86
N GLY A 23 9.07 -18.44 -25.52
CA GLY A 23 8.26 -18.76 -26.71
C GLY A 23 7.02 -19.62 -26.46
N ARG A 24 6.79 -20.12 -25.24
CA ARG A 24 5.61 -20.94 -24.91
C ARG A 24 4.31 -20.18 -25.17
N ASN A 25 3.31 -20.88 -25.70
CA ASN A 25 1.95 -20.37 -25.81
C ASN A 25 1.27 -20.40 -24.44
N VAL A 26 0.80 -19.25 -23.99
CA VAL A 26 0.12 -19.07 -22.70
C VAL A 26 -1.20 -18.35 -22.96
N PRO A 27 -2.32 -18.77 -22.34
CA PRO A 27 -3.57 -18.03 -22.47
C PRO A 27 -3.43 -16.63 -21.85
N LYS A 28 -4.00 -15.62 -22.52
CA LYS A 28 -3.82 -14.20 -22.20
C LYS A 28 -4.04 -13.87 -20.71
N HIS A 29 -5.08 -14.38 -20.07
CA HIS A 29 -5.35 -14.12 -18.64
C HIS A 29 -4.30 -14.67 -17.67
N LYS A 30 -3.47 -15.65 -18.07
CA LYS A 30 -2.37 -16.18 -17.25
C LYS A 30 -1.04 -15.52 -17.57
N ALA A 31 -0.97 -14.79 -18.68
CA ALA A 31 0.24 -14.11 -19.08
C ALA A 31 0.41 -12.82 -18.27
N VAL A 32 1.65 -12.54 -17.89
CA VAL A 32 2.03 -11.31 -17.19
C VAL A 32 2.47 -10.30 -18.22
N GLU A 33 1.85 -9.12 -18.24
CA GLU A 33 2.27 -8.02 -19.10
C GLU A 33 3.64 -7.51 -18.67
N VAL A 34 4.56 -7.39 -19.63
CA VAL A 34 5.92 -6.90 -19.41
C VAL A 34 6.20 -5.75 -20.35
N ASN A 35 6.69 -4.64 -19.83
CA ASN A 35 7.17 -3.55 -20.67
C ASN A 35 8.59 -3.89 -21.11
N VAL A 36 8.74 -4.22 -22.39
CA VAL A 36 10.03 -4.50 -23.02
C VAL A 36 10.51 -3.18 -23.63
N GLY A 37 11.25 -2.43 -22.81
CA GLY A 37 11.96 -1.22 -23.21
C GLY A 37 13.36 -1.24 -22.60
N GLY A 38 14.35 -0.75 -23.34
CA GLY A 38 15.71 -0.60 -22.82
C GLY A 38 15.76 0.53 -21.80
N ARG A 39 16.50 0.37 -20.70
CA ARG A 39 16.98 1.53 -19.94
C ARG A 39 18.24 2.01 -20.63
N LEU A 40 18.23 3.26 -21.09
CA LEU A 40 19.45 3.90 -21.56
C LEU A 40 20.32 4.26 -20.35
N SER A 41 21.64 4.17 -20.51
CA SER A 41 22.58 4.68 -19.53
C SER A 41 22.43 6.20 -19.44
N SER A 42 22.74 6.75 -18.25
CA SER A 42 22.74 8.19 -17.96
C SER A 42 23.43 9.01 -19.04
N ASP A 43 24.52 8.47 -19.59
CA ASP A 43 25.42 9.15 -20.51
C ASP A 43 24.76 9.44 -21.87
N VAL A 44 23.74 8.68 -22.25
CA VAL A 44 23.00 8.88 -23.51
C VAL A 44 21.96 10.00 -23.38
N TYR A 45 21.49 10.29 -22.16
CA TYR A 45 20.51 11.36 -21.92
C TYR A 45 21.14 12.76 -22.03
N GLU A 46 22.45 12.91 -21.80
CA GLU A 46 23.13 14.21 -21.89
C GLU A 46 23.43 14.62 -23.35
N LEU A 47 23.48 13.66 -24.28
CA LEU A 47 23.88 13.88 -25.67
C LEU A 47 22.69 14.07 -26.64
N ALA A 48 21.47 13.72 -26.25
CA ALA A 48 20.32 13.71 -27.15
C ALA A 48 19.13 14.47 -26.56
N GLU A 49 18.78 15.60 -27.20
CA GLU A 49 17.68 16.49 -26.81
C GLU A 49 16.29 15.81 -26.90
N VAL A 50 16.13 14.81 -27.77
CA VAL A 50 14.91 14.00 -27.89
C VAL A 50 15.26 12.53 -28.15
N VAL A 51 15.11 11.68 -27.14
CA VAL A 51 15.25 10.23 -27.28
C VAL A 51 13.88 9.57 -27.38
N SER A 52 13.51 9.10 -28.57
CA SER A 52 12.29 8.32 -28.77
C SER A 52 12.52 6.86 -28.31
N MET A 53 12.10 6.56 -27.09
CA MET A 53 12.20 5.20 -26.56
C MET A 53 11.02 4.36 -27.08
N SER A 54 11.32 3.38 -27.94
CA SER A 54 10.33 2.38 -28.36
C SER A 54 10.02 1.41 -27.22
N SER A 55 9.04 1.75 -26.39
CA SER A 55 8.49 0.80 -25.41
C SER A 55 7.53 -0.15 -26.11
N SER A 56 7.83 -1.44 -26.10
CA SER A 56 6.93 -2.47 -26.65
C SER A 56 6.28 -3.26 -25.51
N LYS A 57 5.00 -3.59 -25.68
CA LYS A 57 4.27 -4.44 -24.73
C LYS A 57 4.55 -5.90 -25.06
N GLY A 58 5.23 -6.60 -24.17
CA GLY A 58 5.46 -8.04 -24.23
C GLY A 58 4.61 -8.80 -23.21
N TYR A 59 4.63 -10.13 -23.30
CA TYR A 59 3.92 -11.01 -22.38
C TYR A 59 4.85 -12.12 -21.89
N ALA A 60 4.80 -12.44 -20.60
CA ALA A 60 5.61 -13.48 -19.98
C ALA A 60 4.72 -14.61 -19.43
N CYS A 61 5.20 -15.84 -19.56
CA CYS A 61 4.60 -16.99 -18.88
C CYS A 61 4.87 -16.92 -17.37
N ILE A 62 4.00 -17.53 -16.55
CA ILE A 62 4.11 -17.51 -15.08
C ILE A 62 5.50 -18.00 -14.62
N SER A 63 6.05 -19.04 -15.24
CA SER A 63 7.37 -19.57 -14.90
C SER A 63 8.49 -18.55 -15.15
N CYS A 64 8.50 -17.89 -16.31
CA CYS A 64 9.50 -16.87 -16.62
C CYS A 64 9.32 -15.61 -15.78
N ALA A 65 8.07 -15.27 -15.46
CA ALA A 65 7.75 -14.15 -14.59
C ALA A 65 8.26 -14.37 -13.17
N LYS A 66 8.18 -15.60 -12.64
CA LYS A 66 8.76 -15.97 -11.34
C LYS A 66 10.29 -15.95 -11.34
N HIS A 67 10.91 -16.61 -12.32
CA HIS A 67 12.38 -16.66 -12.41
C HIS A 67 13.03 -15.28 -12.56
N ARG A 68 12.34 -14.33 -13.21
CA ARG A 68 12.82 -12.96 -13.37
C ARG A 68 12.28 -11.98 -12.32
N HIS A 69 11.60 -12.49 -11.29
CA HIS A 69 10.98 -11.70 -10.22
C HIS A 69 10.06 -10.56 -10.73
N LEU A 70 9.45 -10.75 -11.90
CA LEU A 70 8.48 -9.83 -12.49
C LEU A 70 7.15 -9.89 -11.75
N VAL A 71 6.85 -11.03 -11.15
CA VAL A 71 5.75 -11.24 -10.23
C VAL A 71 6.34 -11.47 -8.85
N LYS A 72 6.05 -10.57 -7.90
CA LYS A 72 6.19 -10.86 -6.47
C LYS A 72 5.07 -11.82 -6.10
N ASP A 73 5.38 -12.88 -5.36
CA ASP A 73 4.49 -14.02 -5.11
C ASP A 73 3.07 -13.59 -4.71
N GLY A 74 2.15 -13.59 -5.70
CA GLY A 74 0.81 -13.03 -5.57
C GLY A 74 0.15 -12.80 -6.94
N ILE A 75 -0.23 -13.89 -7.62
CA ILE A 75 -0.89 -13.85 -8.94
C ILE A 75 -2.31 -13.25 -8.85
N HIS A 76 -2.91 -13.26 -7.66
CA HIS A 76 -4.04 -12.42 -7.35
C HIS A 76 -3.54 -11.26 -6.50
N THR A 77 -4.14 -10.08 -6.72
CA THR A 77 -4.21 -8.96 -5.77
C THR A 77 -3.34 -7.73 -5.99
N THR A 78 -3.00 -7.30 -7.21
CA THR A 78 -2.58 -5.88 -7.34
C THR A 78 -3.70 -4.92 -6.89
N GLU A 79 -4.97 -5.23 -7.18
CA GLU A 79 -6.11 -4.44 -6.67
C GLU A 79 -6.46 -4.76 -5.21
N LYS A 80 -6.52 -6.04 -4.83
CA LYS A 80 -6.89 -6.43 -3.47
C LYS A 80 -5.79 -6.14 -2.45
N ASP A 81 -4.50 -6.18 -2.79
CA ASP A 81 -3.42 -5.68 -1.93
C ASP A 81 -3.43 -4.16 -1.84
N LYS A 82 -3.70 -3.45 -2.96
CA LYS A 82 -3.93 -2.00 -2.90
C LYS A 82 -5.08 -1.69 -1.93
N ARG A 83 -6.18 -2.45 -1.98
CA ARG A 83 -7.32 -2.30 -1.06
C ARG A 83 -6.96 -2.64 0.40
N MET A 84 -6.18 -3.68 0.64
CA MET A 84 -5.70 -4.03 2.00
C MET A 84 -4.75 -2.96 2.54
N ARG A 85 -3.83 -2.46 1.71
CA ARG A 85 -2.90 -1.38 2.06
C ARG A 85 -3.63 -0.07 2.32
N GLN A 86 -4.69 0.23 1.57
CA GLN A 86 -5.55 1.39 1.80
C GLN A 86 -6.27 1.26 3.15
N ARG A 87 -6.93 0.13 3.42
CA ARG A 87 -7.56 -0.13 4.74
C ARG A 87 -6.58 0.01 5.91
N ALA A 88 -5.33 -0.41 5.73
CA ALA A 88 -4.30 -0.25 6.74
C ALA A 88 -3.86 1.21 6.95
N LYS A 89 -3.87 2.04 5.89
CA LYS A 89 -3.64 3.48 5.99
C LYS A 89 -4.80 4.18 6.68
N ASP A 90 -6.03 3.91 6.23
CA ASP A 90 -7.25 4.51 6.78
C ASP A 90 -7.37 4.22 8.29
N LYS A 91 -7.06 2.99 8.72
CA LYS A 91 -7.04 2.63 10.15
C LYS A 91 -6.03 3.48 10.95
N ARG A 92 -4.81 3.66 10.44
CA ARG A 92 -3.78 4.47 11.10
C ARG A 92 -4.18 5.94 11.20
N GLU A 93 -4.83 6.46 10.17
CA GLU A 93 -5.35 7.83 10.16
C GLU A 93 -6.46 7.99 11.21
N MET A 94 -7.40 7.05 11.29
CA MET A 94 -8.44 7.05 12.33
C MET A 94 -7.86 6.95 13.75
N ASP A 95 -6.87 6.07 13.98
CA ASP A 95 -6.19 5.96 15.28
C ASP A 95 -5.53 7.29 15.69
N LYS A 96 -4.92 8.00 14.72
CA LYS A 96 -4.31 9.32 14.95
C LYS A 96 -5.35 10.40 15.27
N VAL A 97 -6.51 10.38 14.61
CA VAL A 97 -7.62 11.29 14.93
C VAL A 97 -8.14 11.03 16.35
N MET A 98 -8.34 9.76 16.73
CA MET A 98 -8.81 9.39 18.06
C MET A 98 -7.85 9.81 19.17
N GLN A 99 -6.54 9.66 18.96
CA GLN A 99 -5.53 10.19 19.89
C GLN A 99 -5.64 11.70 20.06
N LYS A 100 -5.79 12.44 18.96
CA LYS A 100 -5.92 13.90 18.97
C LYS A 100 -7.21 14.36 19.67
N VAL A 101 -8.33 13.67 19.45
CA VAL A 101 -9.59 13.95 20.16
C VAL A 101 -9.42 13.72 21.67
N GLY A 102 -8.78 12.63 22.07
CA GLY A 102 -8.50 12.36 23.48
C GLY A 102 -7.52 13.35 24.14
N GLU A 103 -6.62 13.97 23.38
CA GLU A 103 -5.79 15.08 23.84
C GLU A 103 -6.61 16.37 24.00
N MET A 104 -7.48 16.69 23.03
CA MET A 104 -8.36 17.85 23.11
C MET A 104 -9.31 17.76 24.31
N GLU A 105 -9.94 16.61 24.55
CA GLU A 105 -10.82 16.41 25.72
C GLU A 105 -10.05 16.53 27.05
N ARG A 106 -8.81 16.02 27.12
CA ARG A 106 -7.97 16.16 28.31
C ARG A 106 -7.60 17.63 28.57
N ASN A 107 -7.26 18.38 27.53
CA ASN A 107 -6.97 19.81 27.63
C ASN A 107 -8.21 20.61 28.05
N GLU A 108 -9.38 20.30 27.49
CA GLU A 108 -10.63 20.96 27.86
C GLU A 108 -11.03 20.67 29.31
N ARG A 109 -10.85 19.43 29.79
CA ARG A 109 -11.04 19.09 31.21
C ARG A 109 -10.05 19.81 32.13
N ALA A 110 -8.81 19.99 31.69
CA ALA A 110 -7.79 20.74 32.46
C ALA A 110 -8.15 22.23 32.56
N GLN A 111 -8.65 22.83 31.47
CA GLN A 111 -9.11 24.22 31.47
C GLN A 111 -10.40 24.43 32.28
N LYS A 112 -11.28 23.42 32.33
CA LYS A 112 -12.52 23.43 33.11
C LYS A 112 -12.34 23.07 34.59
N ARG A 113 -11.12 22.81 35.09
CA ARG A 113 -10.85 22.85 36.55
C ARG A 113 -10.68 24.32 36.95
N PRO A 114 -11.71 25.01 37.48
CA PRO A 114 -11.48 26.28 38.13
C PRO A 114 -10.53 26.05 39.29
N GLU A 115 -9.58 26.96 39.46
CA GLU A 115 -8.68 27.01 40.62
C GLU A 115 -9.50 26.88 41.91
N GLU A 116 -9.44 25.72 42.55
CA GLU A 116 -9.84 25.57 43.94
C GLU A 116 -8.89 26.48 44.73
N LYS A 117 -9.34 27.71 44.98
CA LYS A 117 -8.66 28.69 45.82
C LYS A 117 -8.29 28.00 47.13
N PRO A 118 -7.03 28.11 47.61
CA PRO A 118 -6.65 27.58 48.91
C PRO A 118 -7.43 28.34 50.00
N MET A 119 -8.58 27.80 50.42
CA MET A 119 -9.31 28.29 51.57
C MET A 119 -8.57 27.86 52.83
N GLU A 120 -7.89 28.83 53.42
CA GLU A 120 -7.79 29.05 54.86
C GLU A 120 -7.51 27.82 55.73
N ALA A 121 -6.23 27.50 55.93
CA ALA A 121 -5.81 26.85 57.16
C ALA A 121 -5.87 27.87 58.32
N LYS A 122 -7.08 28.09 58.83
CA LYS A 122 -7.33 28.75 60.12
C LYS A 122 -6.77 27.87 61.24
N LYS A 123 -5.96 28.52 62.08
CA LYS A 123 -5.88 28.44 63.55
C LYS A 123 -5.89 27.05 64.19
N GLU A 124 -4.82 26.74 64.92
CA GLU A 124 -4.91 26.27 66.30
C GLU A 124 -3.54 26.40 67.00
N ALA A 125 -3.40 27.43 67.84
CA ALA A 125 -2.47 27.43 68.98
C ALA A 125 -3.17 26.69 70.14
N PRO A 126 -2.47 25.86 70.93
CA PRO A 126 -1.98 26.30 72.25
C PRO A 126 -0.64 25.60 72.62
N LYS A 127 0.11 25.85 73.70
CA LYS A 127 -0.21 26.21 75.07
C LYS A 127 1.10 26.60 75.79
N SER A 128 0.96 27.53 76.71
CA SER A 128 1.90 27.98 77.76
C SER A 128 2.64 26.86 78.49
N GLN A 129 3.94 27.08 78.76
CA GLN A 129 4.68 26.49 79.89
C GLN A 129 4.85 27.53 80.99
#